data_AF-A0A654M3S2-F1
#
_entry.id   AF-A0A654M3S2-F1
#
_cell.length_a   1.000
_cell.length_b   1.000
_cell.length_c   1.000
_cell.angle_alpha   90.00
_cell.angle_beta   90.00
_cell.angle_gamma   90.00
#
_symmetry.space_group_name_H-M   'P 1'
#
loop_
_entity.id
_entity.type
_entity.pdbx_description
1 polymer ?
#
loop_
_entity_poly.entity_id
_entity_poly.type
_entity_poly.pdbx_seq_one_letter_code
_entity_poly.pdbx_strand_id
1 'polypeptide(L)'
;MLKKDKDFKEIFANFLSNKTSLFLFLSIVVASVAIYPFVIPHLYHPSMIYHILIHIISFDVALFLTTISFVSYKRTKSKKILLTGLSFGFLLVVEFLYLLQSSRVLGTFYIPLIEVEFQHVLLLLMLVLFAAGVLRLERK
;
A
#
# COMPACT_ATOMS: atom_id res chain seq x y z
N MET A 1 -18.01 -26.35 18.19
CA MET A 1 -17.50 -25.63 17.00
C MET A 1 -17.94 -24.15 16.95
N LEU A 2 -19.19 -23.82 17.29
CA LEU A 2 -19.76 -22.45 17.15
C LEU A 2 -19.21 -21.31 18.05
N LYS A 3 -18.60 -21.60 19.20
CA LYS A 3 -18.13 -20.56 20.14
C LYS A 3 -16.76 -19.99 19.75
N LYS A 4 -15.82 -20.86 19.37
CA LYS A 4 -14.44 -20.49 19.00
C LYS A 4 -14.39 -19.58 17.76
N ASP A 5 -15.30 -19.79 16.80
CA ASP A 5 -15.40 -18.97 15.59
C ASP A 5 -15.97 -17.57 15.85
N LYS A 6 -16.82 -17.41 16.87
CA LYS A 6 -17.32 -16.09 17.30
C LYS A 6 -16.22 -15.30 17.99
N ASP A 7 -15.50 -15.93 18.91
CA ASP A 7 -14.40 -15.30 19.64
C ASP A 7 -13.29 -14.82 18.67
N PHE A 8 -12.92 -15.64 17.68
CA PHE A 8 -11.92 -15.26 16.67
C PHE A 8 -12.38 -14.05 15.82
N LYS A 9 -13.63 -14.03 15.37
CA LYS A 9 -14.18 -12.90 14.60
C LYS A 9 -14.20 -11.61 15.41
N GLU A 10 -14.50 -11.69 16.70
CA GLU A 10 -14.54 -10.54 17.60
C GLU A 10 -13.14 -9.99 17.86
N ILE A 11 -12.16 -10.85 18.14
CA ILE A 11 -10.74 -10.48 18.24
C ILE A 11 -10.26 -9.81 16.95
N PHE A 12 -10.57 -10.40 15.79
CA PHE A 12 -10.17 -9.84 14.50
C PHE A 12 -10.84 -8.48 14.22
N ALA A 13 -12.11 -8.33 14.56
CA ALA A 13 -12.84 -7.06 14.41
C ALA A 13 -12.27 -5.97 15.33
N ASN A 14 -11.91 -6.32 16.57
CA ASN A 14 -11.26 -5.44 17.54
C ASN A 14 -9.84 -5.06 17.11
N PHE A 15 -9.12 -5.97 16.49
CA PHE A 15 -7.81 -5.70 15.91
C PHE A 15 -7.90 -4.73 14.72
N LEU A 16 -8.83 -4.97 13.78
CA LEU A 16 -9.07 -4.08 12.64
C LEU A 16 -9.56 -2.68 13.03
N SER A 17 -10.17 -2.52 14.20
CA SER A 17 -10.63 -1.22 14.68
C SER A 17 -9.53 -0.40 15.35
N ASN A 18 -8.48 -1.05 15.87
CA ASN A 18 -7.32 -0.38 16.45
C ASN A 18 -6.31 0.03 15.37
N LYS A 19 -6.36 1.31 14.98
CA LYS A 19 -5.51 1.89 13.93
C LYS A 19 -4.02 1.70 14.22
N THR A 20 -3.58 1.91 15.46
CA THR A 20 -2.17 1.82 15.85
C THR A 20 -1.67 0.38 15.78
N SER A 21 -2.43 -0.56 16.35
CA SER A 21 -2.07 -1.98 16.30
C SER A 21 -2.07 -2.52 14.86
N LEU A 22 -3.03 -2.10 14.04
CA LEU A 22 -3.08 -2.46 12.63
C LEU A 22 -1.87 -1.91 11.86
N PHE A 23 -1.52 -0.63 12.06
CA PHE A 23 -0.36 -0.02 11.42
C PHE A 23 0.92 -0.77 11.79
N LEU A 24 1.21 -0.92 13.10
CA LEU A 24 2.42 -1.60 13.56
C LEU A 24 2.53 -3.03 13.05
N PHE A 25 1.43 -3.77 13.03
CA PHE A 25 1.42 -5.13 12.49
C PHE A 25 1.75 -5.16 11.00
N LEU A 26 1.12 -4.29 10.21
CA LEU A 26 1.41 -4.17 8.78
C LEU A 26 2.88 -3.78 8.56
N SER A 27 3.40 -2.80 9.29
CA SER A 27 4.80 -2.37 9.20
C SER A 27 5.79 -3.49 9.51
N ILE A 28 5.53 -4.29 10.55
CA ILE A 28 6.39 -5.43 10.90
C ILE A 28 6.36 -6.49 9.78
N VAL A 29 5.17 -6.80 9.25
CA VAL A 29 5.01 -7.76 8.15
C VAL A 29 5.75 -7.27 6.90
N VAL A 30 5.52 -6.02 6.49
CA VAL A 30 6.19 -5.41 5.33
C VAL A 30 7.70 -5.41 5.52
N ALA A 31 8.21 -4.95 6.66
CA ALA A 31 9.64 -4.92 6.93
C ALA A 31 10.25 -6.33 6.89
N SER A 32 9.61 -7.32 7.51
CA SER A 32 10.12 -8.70 7.55
C SER A 32 10.25 -9.32 6.16
N VAL A 33 9.31 -9.04 5.26
CA VAL A 33 9.31 -9.55 3.89
C VAL A 33 10.22 -8.74 2.99
N ALA A 34 10.34 -7.42 3.20
CA ALA A 34 11.06 -6.53 2.31
C ALA A 34 12.58 -6.52 2.54
N ILE A 35 13.05 -6.78 3.76
CA ILE A 35 14.49 -6.71 4.09
C ILE A 35 15.32 -7.64 3.20
N TYR A 36 14.91 -8.91 3.07
CA TYR A 36 15.69 -9.91 2.35
C TYR A 36 15.86 -9.62 0.85
N PRO A 37 14.79 -9.40 0.06
CA PRO A 37 14.92 -9.18 -1.38
C PRO A 37 15.34 -7.76 -1.77
N PHE A 38 15.04 -6.73 -0.96
CA PHE A 38 15.27 -5.34 -1.36
C PHE A 38 16.48 -4.71 -0.65
N VAL A 39 16.60 -4.89 0.67
CA VAL A 39 17.61 -4.18 1.48
C VAL A 39 18.96 -4.88 1.45
N ILE A 40 19.02 -6.18 1.73
CA ILE A 40 20.28 -6.95 1.81
C ILE A 40 21.14 -6.80 0.54
N PRO A 41 20.60 -6.90 -0.69
CA PRO A 41 21.42 -6.80 -1.90
C PRO A 41 22.05 -5.41 -2.12
N HIS A 42 21.57 -4.37 -1.43
CA HIS A 42 21.96 -2.97 -1.65
C HIS A 42 22.66 -2.33 -0.45
N LEU A 43 23.02 -3.09 0.59
CA LEU A 43 23.68 -2.58 1.80
C LEU A 43 24.97 -1.80 1.51
N TYR A 44 25.69 -2.15 0.45
CA TYR A 44 26.96 -1.53 0.08
C TYR A 44 26.83 -0.43 -0.99
N HIS A 45 25.60 -0.05 -1.35
CA HIS A 45 25.32 0.99 -2.35
C HIS A 45 24.47 2.11 -1.73
N PRO A 46 25.11 3.12 -1.09
CA PRO A 46 24.41 4.13 -0.29
C PRO A 46 23.29 4.88 -1.04
N SER A 47 23.51 5.27 -2.29
CA SER A 47 22.47 5.95 -3.08
C SER A 47 21.25 5.07 -3.35
N MET A 48 21.47 3.78 -3.61
CA MET A 48 20.40 2.82 -3.91
C MET A 48 19.59 2.45 -2.67
N ILE A 49 20.26 2.26 -1.52
CA ILE A 49 19.55 1.90 -0.28
C ILE A 49 18.63 3.02 0.20
N TYR A 50 19.03 4.30 0.10
CA TYR A 50 18.14 5.41 0.46
C TYR A 50 16.88 5.44 -0.41
N HIS A 51 17.05 5.27 -1.72
CA HIS A 51 15.95 5.20 -2.66
C HIS A 51 14.98 4.05 -2.32
N ILE A 52 15.51 2.85 -2.07
CA ILE A 52 14.72 1.67 -1.69
C ILE A 52 13.98 1.88 -0.37
N LEU A 53 14.63 2.43 0.65
CA LEU A 53 14.03 2.65 1.97
C LEU A 53 12.85 3.62 1.89
N ILE A 54 12.95 4.68 1.09
CA ILE A 54 11.83 5.61 0.86
C ILE A 54 10.65 4.89 0.23
N HIS A 55 10.89 4.04 -0.78
CA HIS A 55 9.83 3.25 -1.40
C HIS A 55 9.21 2.21 -0.45
N ILE A 56 10.00 1.58 0.43
CA ILE A 56 9.47 0.66 1.48
C ILE A 56 8.55 1.42 2.44
N ILE A 57 8.98 2.60 2.91
CA ILE A 57 8.17 3.42 3.84
C ILE A 57 6.89 3.91 3.16
N SER A 58 6.99 4.38 1.91
CA SER A 58 5.83 4.82 1.12
C SER A 58 4.86 3.67 0.86
N PHE A 59 5.37 2.47 0.52
CA PHE A 59 4.58 1.25 0.37
C PHE A 59 3.81 0.90 1.64
N ASP A 60 4.48 0.93 2.80
CA ASP A 60 3.86 0.59 4.09
C ASP A 60 2.72 1.56 4.45
N VAL A 61 2.96 2.87 4.28
CA VAL A 61 1.94 3.89 4.48
C VAL A 61 0.78 3.72 3.51
N ALA A 62 1.05 3.47 2.22
CA ALA A 62 0.02 3.22 1.22
C ALA A 62 -0.82 1.99 1.54
N LEU A 63 -0.20 0.91 2.04
CA LEU A 63 -0.86 -0.33 2.44
C LEU A 63 -1.82 -0.07 3.61
N PHE A 64 -1.34 0.64 4.63
CA PHE A 64 -2.15 1.01 5.77
C PHE A 64 -3.34 1.88 5.36
N LEU A 65 -3.10 2.95 4.61
CA LEU A 65 -4.14 3.89 4.17
C LEU A 65 -5.20 3.21 3.28
N THR A 66 -4.77 2.32 2.38
CA THR A 66 -5.67 1.50 1.57
C THR A 66 -6.54 0.61 2.45
N THR A 67 -5.93 -0.07 3.42
CA THR A 67 -6.62 -0.99 4.34
C THR A 67 -7.68 -0.27 5.16
N ILE A 68 -7.33 0.83 5.84
CA ILE A 68 -8.29 1.59 6.67
C ILE A 68 -9.39 2.22 5.82
N SER A 69 -9.08 2.64 4.58
CA SER A 69 -10.07 3.20 3.67
C SER A 69 -11.08 2.14 3.25
N PHE A 70 -10.63 0.92 2.95
CA PHE A 70 -11.53 -0.18 2.60
C PHE A 70 -12.37 -0.65 3.80
N VAL A 71 -11.79 -0.74 4.99
CA VAL A 71 -12.53 -1.02 6.24
C VAL A 71 -13.59 0.05 6.49
N SER A 72 -13.24 1.32 6.33
CA SER A 72 -14.16 2.45 6.50
C SER A 72 -15.25 2.47 5.44
N TYR A 73 -14.92 2.14 4.18
CA TYR A 73 -15.89 2.02 3.10
C TYR A 73 -16.91 0.92 3.37
N LYS A 74 -16.50 -0.23 3.92
CA LYS A 74 -17.45 -1.30 4.27
C LYS A 74 -18.51 -0.85 5.26
N ARG A 75 -18.16 0.04 6.20
CA ARG A 75 -19.07 0.58 7.22
C ARG A 75 -19.92 1.76 6.73
N THR A 76 -19.33 2.66 5.96
CA THR A 76 -19.97 3.93 5.57
C THR A 76 -20.62 3.90 4.18
N LYS A 77 -20.16 3.01 3.30
CA LYS A 77 -20.50 2.98 1.86
C LYS A 77 -20.27 4.32 1.14
N SER A 78 -19.43 5.18 1.70
CA SER A 78 -19.14 6.50 1.13
C SER A 78 -18.30 6.38 -0.14
N LYS A 79 -18.83 6.92 -1.25
CA LYS A 79 -18.09 6.99 -2.53
C LYS A 79 -16.80 7.82 -2.40
N LYS A 80 -16.76 8.82 -1.52
CA LYS A 80 -15.56 9.63 -1.24
C LYS A 80 -14.44 8.74 -0.68
N ILE A 81 -14.77 7.97 0.36
CA ILE A 81 -13.82 7.05 1.02
C ILE A 81 -13.37 5.94 0.05
N LEU A 82 -14.26 5.45 -0.82
CA LEU A 82 -13.89 4.46 -1.83
C LEU A 82 -12.85 5.01 -2.81
N LEU A 83 -13.08 6.21 -3.36
CA LEU A 83 -12.16 6.84 -4.31
C LEU A 83 -10.81 7.13 -3.68
N THR A 84 -10.79 7.66 -2.45
CA THR A 84 -9.56 7.85 -1.67
C THR A 84 -8.84 6.54 -1.34
N GLY A 85 -9.59 5.48 -1.04
CA GLY A 85 -9.01 4.15 -0.85
C GLY A 85 -8.40 3.57 -2.12
N LEU A 86 -9.07 3.76 -3.27
CA LEU A 86 -8.54 3.35 -4.58
C LEU A 86 -7.30 4.14 -4.95
N SER A 87 -7.22 5.45 -4.67
CA SER A 87 -6.00 6.22 -4.92
C SER A 87 -4.82 5.68 -4.12
N PHE A 88 -5.00 5.41 -2.82
CA PHE A 88 -3.93 4.78 -2.03
C PHE A 88 -3.60 3.37 -2.51
N GLY A 89 -4.57 2.63 -3.04
CA GLY A 89 -4.35 1.34 -3.69
C GLY A 89 -3.48 1.46 -4.95
N PHE A 90 -3.68 2.49 -5.78
CA PHE A 90 -2.79 2.76 -6.91
C PHE A 90 -1.39 3.17 -6.45
N LEU A 91 -1.28 4.00 -5.41
CA LEU A 91 0.03 4.32 -4.81
C LEU A 91 0.73 3.02 -4.35
N LEU A 92 0.02 2.12 -3.68
CA LEU A 92 0.56 0.83 -3.24
C LEU A 92 1.12 0.01 -4.41
N VAL A 93 0.40 -0.03 -5.54
CA VAL A 93 0.86 -0.72 -6.76
C VAL A 93 2.09 -0.02 -7.35
N VAL A 94 2.12 1.31 -7.41
CA VAL A 94 3.26 2.07 -7.90
C VAL A 94 4.53 1.77 -7.08
N GLU A 95 4.42 1.84 -5.76
CA GLU A 95 5.54 1.58 -4.85
C GLU A 95 6.05 0.14 -4.98
N PHE A 96 5.15 -0.82 -5.15
CA PHE A 96 5.51 -2.20 -5.43
C PHE A 96 6.31 -2.34 -6.74
N LEU A 97 5.86 -1.67 -7.82
CA LEU A 97 6.56 -1.68 -9.10
C LEU A 97 7.95 -1.04 -8.99
N TYR A 98 8.11 0.06 -8.25
CA TYR A 98 9.41 0.68 -8.01
C TYR A 98 10.36 -0.24 -7.23
N LEU A 99 9.86 -0.95 -6.21
CA LEU A 99 10.66 -1.93 -5.46
C LEU A 99 11.12 -3.10 -6.35
N LEU A 100 10.25 -3.62 -7.22
CA LEU A 100 10.60 -4.66 -8.18
C LEU A 100 11.66 -4.20 -9.19
N GLN A 101 11.54 -2.97 -9.71
CA GLN A 101 12.51 -2.39 -10.62
C GLN A 101 13.87 -2.18 -9.93
N SER A 102 13.87 -1.75 -8.68
CA SER A 102 15.08 -1.46 -7.91
C SER A 102 15.86 -2.71 -7.52
N SER A 103 15.19 -3.85 -7.33
CA SER A 103 15.82 -5.08 -6.83
C SER A 103 16.28 -6.07 -7.91
N ARG A 104 15.99 -5.80 -9.20
CA ARG A 104 16.24 -6.74 -10.31
C ARG A 104 15.69 -8.16 -10.06
N VAL A 105 14.73 -8.32 -9.14
CA VAL A 105 14.12 -9.62 -8.78
C VAL A 105 13.45 -10.27 -9.99
N LEU A 106 12.99 -9.47 -10.96
CA LEU A 106 12.39 -9.95 -12.20
C LEU A 106 13.40 -10.45 -13.26
N GLY A 107 14.71 -10.32 -13.03
CA GLY A 107 15.74 -10.81 -13.96
C GLY A 107 15.54 -10.29 -15.40
N THR A 108 15.56 -11.20 -16.38
CA THR A 108 15.35 -10.97 -17.81
C THR A 108 13.88 -10.85 -18.23
N PHE A 109 12.90 -10.86 -17.31
CA PHE A 109 11.53 -10.43 -17.61
C PHE A 109 11.50 -8.91 -17.77
N TYR A 110 12.16 -8.46 -18.83
CA TYR A 110 12.09 -7.13 -19.39
C TYR A 110 10.70 -7.02 -20.02
N ILE A 111 9.70 -6.65 -19.22
CA ILE A 111 8.37 -6.30 -19.73
C ILE A 111 8.49 -4.86 -20.23
N PRO A 112 8.53 -4.60 -21.55
CA PRO A 112 8.75 -3.25 -22.07
C PRO A 112 7.64 -2.26 -21.68
N LEU A 113 6.50 -2.76 -21.18
CA LEU A 113 5.41 -1.94 -20.67
C LEU A 113 5.59 -1.46 -19.21
N ILE A 114 6.59 -1.94 -18.47
CA ILE A 114 6.93 -1.44 -17.12
C ILE A 114 8.20 -0.59 -17.22
N GLU A 115 8.27 0.24 -18.26
CA GLU A 115 9.20 1.36 -18.27
C GLU A 115 8.70 2.44 -17.30
N VAL A 116 9.63 3.30 -16.86
CA VAL A 116 9.40 4.35 -15.85
C VAL A 116 8.10 5.12 -16.09
N GLU A 117 7.73 5.34 -17.35
CA GLU A 117 6.50 6.04 -17.75
C GLU A 117 5.21 5.40 -17.21
N PHE A 118 5.14 4.07 -17.12
CA PHE A 118 3.95 3.37 -16.65
C PHE A 118 3.67 3.67 -15.17
N GLN A 119 4.69 3.65 -14.31
CA GLN A 119 4.53 4.06 -12.92
C GLN A 119 4.07 5.51 -12.80
N HIS A 120 4.54 6.40 -13.67
CA HIS A 120 4.12 7.81 -13.70
C HIS A 120 2.65 7.98 -14.13
N VAL A 121 2.17 7.19 -15.10
CA VAL A 121 0.75 7.17 -15.48
C VAL A 121 -0.12 6.67 -14.33
N LEU A 122 0.32 5.63 -13.60
CA LEU A 122 -0.38 5.15 -12.41
C LEU A 122 -0.38 6.19 -11.29
N LEU A 123 0.72 6.93 -11.10
CA LEU A 123 0.77 8.07 -10.16
C LEU A 123 -0.20 9.18 -10.55
N LEU A 124 -0.32 9.49 -11.85
CA LEU A 124 -1.28 10.47 -12.33
C LEU A 124 -2.72 10.00 -12.07
N LEU A 125 -3.02 8.72 -12.33
CA LEU A 125 -4.32 8.12 -12.05
C LEU A 125 -4.63 8.15 -10.54
N MET A 126 -3.64 7.82 -9.70
CA MET A 126 -3.73 7.94 -8.25
C MET A 126 -4.12 9.37 -7.84
N LEU A 127 -3.46 10.38 -8.40
CA LEU A 127 -3.72 11.79 -8.09
C LEU A 127 -5.13 12.21 -8.51
N VAL A 128 -5.59 11.79 -9.69
CA VAL A 128 -6.95 12.07 -10.19
C VAL A 128 -8.00 11.44 -9.27
N LEU A 129 -7.81 10.19 -8.87
CA LEU A 129 -8.71 9.50 -7.94
C LEU A 129 -8.69 10.14 -6.55
N PHE A 130 -7.52 10.55 -6.07
CA PHE A 130 -7.36 11.21 -4.79
C PHE A 130 -8.09 12.55 -4.78
N ALA A 131 -7.88 13.37 -5.81
CA ALA A 131 -8.59 14.62 -6.02
C ALA A 131 -10.11 14.38 -6.12
N ALA A 132 -10.56 13.38 -6.88
CA ALA A 132 -11.97 13.03 -6.98
C ALA A 132 -12.57 12.51 -5.67
N GLY A 133 -11.79 11.88 -4.80
CA GLY A 133 -12.23 11.41 -3.48
C GLY A 133 -12.34 12.53 -2.46
N VAL A 134 -11.29 13.37 -2.37
CA VAL A 134 -11.16 14.46 -1.39
C VAL A 134 -11.96 15.70 -1.79
N LEU A 135 -11.84 16.13 -3.05
CA LEU A 135 -12.43 17.36 -3.58
C LEU A 135 -13.86 17.18 -4.09
N ARG A 136 -14.49 16.02 -3.89
CA ARG A 136 -15.93 15.88 -4.19
C ARG A 136 -16.70 16.79 -3.26
N LEU A 137 -16.85 18.04 -3.70
CA LEU A 137 -17.71 19.08 -3.18
C LEU A 137 -19.04 18.40 -2.88
N GLU A 138 -19.51 18.57 -1.65
CA GLU A 138 -20.88 18.25 -1.30
C GLU A 138 -21.77 18.94 -2.32
N ARG A 139 -22.29 18.19 -3.30
CA ARG A 139 -23.46 18.66 -4.04
C ARG A 139 -24.58 18.62 -3.02
N LYS A 140 -24.80 19.79 -2.45
CA LYS A 140 -25.96 20.15 -1.64
C LYS A 140 -27.24 19.86 -2.43
#